data_AF-A0A2P8MJY4-F1
#
_entry.id   AF-A0A2P8MJY4-F1
#
_cell.length_a   1.000
_cell.length_b   1.000
_cell.length_c   1.000
_cell.angle_alpha   90.00
_cell.angle_beta   90.00
_cell.angle_gamma   90.00
#
_symmetry.space_group_name_H-M   'P 1'
#
loop_
_entity.id
_entity.type
_entity.pdbx_description
1 polymer ?
#
loop_
_entity_poly.entity_id
_entity_poly.type
_entity_poly.pdbx_seq_one_letter_code
_entity_poly.pdbx_strand_id
1 'polypeptide(L)'
;MIMEDYLTYILKELMKNKRLNKFDGIVREKNRSVYLKHGRVYEEYSIDLVFSIDTDNYCKETIAFTIKVNSFNSKIEVTKHFTSEHLIFSINSIDCVVLYVVNEIINFKNRDKQITNYLKASND
;
A
#
# COMPACT_ATOMS: atom_id res chain seq x y z
N MET A 1 -22.55 -7.65 -11.90
CA MET A 1 -21.09 -7.71 -11.80
C MET A 1 -20.77 -8.86 -10.87
N ILE A 2 -19.99 -9.84 -11.33
CA ILE A 2 -19.63 -11.01 -10.53
C ILE A 2 -18.67 -10.53 -9.41
N MET A 3 -18.71 -11.12 -8.23
CA MET A 3 -17.90 -10.69 -7.07
C MET A 3 -16.40 -10.60 -7.41
N GLU A 4 -15.90 -11.52 -8.23
CA GLU A 4 -14.52 -11.52 -8.76
C GLU A 4 -14.20 -10.30 -9.64
N ASP A 5 -15.15 -9.88 -10.49
CA ASP A 5 -15.01 -8.67 -11.31
C ASP A 5 -14.85 -7.44 -10.42
N TYR A 6 -15.55 -7.41 -9.27
CA TYR A 6 -15.50 -6.27 -8.35
C TYR A 6 -14.19 -6.18 -7.58
N LEU A 7 -13.69 -7.31 -7.07
CA LEU A 7 -12.38 -7.34 -6.38
C LEU A 7 -11.25 -6.93 -7.32
N THR A 8 -11.29 -7.44 -8.55
CA THR A 8 -10.34 -7.07 -9.60
C THR A 8 -10.47 -5.60 -9.98
N TYR A 9 -11.70 -5.06 -10.04
CA TYR A 9 -11.95 -3.65 -10.29
C TYR A 9 -11.28 -2.75 -9.23
N ILE A 10 -11.43 -3.08 -7.94
CA ILE A 10 -10.83 -2.30 -6.84
C ILE A 10 -9.32 -2.20 -7.00
N LEU A 11 -8.64 -3.32 -7.27
CA LEU A 11 -7.20 -3.33 -7.44
C LEU A 11 -6.75 -2.57 -8.68
N LYS A 12 -7.49 -2.70 -9.79
CA LYS A 12 -7.22 -1.93 -11.02
C LYS A 12 -7.37 -0.43 -10.80
N GLU A 13 -8.38 0.01 -10.06
CA GLU A 13 -8.57 1.43 -9.74
C GLU A 13 -7.45 1.97 -8.85
N LEU A 14 -6.97 1.18 -7.88
CA LEU A 14 -5.79 1.53 -7.09
C LEU A 14 -4.57 1.73 -8.00
N MET A 15 -4.29 0.79 -8.90
CA MET A 15 -3.13 0.83 -9.79
C MET A 15 -3.19 1.95 -10.85
N LYS A 16 -4.39 2.31 -11.29
CA LYS A 16 -4.58 3.42 -12.24
C LYS A 16 -4.55 4.80 -11.56
N ASN A 17 -4.53 4.85 -10.23
CA ASN A 17 -4.64 6.11 -9.52
C ASN A 17 -3.43 7.01 -9.79
N LYS A 18 -3.70 8.18 -10.39
CA LYS A 18 -2.66 9.16 -10.77
C LYS A 18 -1.82 9.64 -9.59
N ARG A 19 -2.31 9.57 -8.34
CA ARG A 19 -1.54 9.99 -7.16
C ARG A 19 -0.45 8.99 -6.81
N LEU A 20 -0.71 7.69 -6.98
CA LEU A 20 0.27 6.62 -6.76
C LEU A 20 1.29 6.57 -7.91
N ASN A 21 0.83 6.74 -9.15
CA ASN A 21 1.68 6.71 -10.34
C ASN A 21 2.62 7.91 -10.49
N LYS A 22 2.64 8.85 -9.53
CA LYS A 22 3.63 9.92 -9.44
C LYS A 22 4.95 9.46 -8.82
N PHE A 23 4.95 8.31 -8.16
CA PHE A 23 6.12 7.76 -7.49
C PHE A 23 6.73 6.64 -8.32
N ASP A 24 8.05 6.60 -8.41
CA ASP A 24 8.76 5.50 -9.05
C ASP A 24 8.58 4.24 -8.22
N GLY A 25 8.20 3.13 -8.85
CA GLY A 25 7.96 1.90 -8.14
C GLY A 25 7.61 0.70 -9.01
N ILE A 26 7.39 -0.42 -8.33
CA ILE A 26 6.99 -1.71 -8.91
C ILE A 26 5.65 -2.10 -8.31
N VAL A 27 4.75 -2.58 -9.16
CA VAL A 27 3.49 -3.20 -8.75
C VAL A 27 3.53 -4.67 -9.10
N ARG A 28 3.14 -5.54 -8.16
CA ARG A 28 3.01 -6.99 -8.38
C ARG A 28 1.65 -7.46 -7.92
N GLU A 29 0.88 -8.02 -8.85
CA GLU A 29 -0.42 -8.62 -8.58
C GLU A 29 -0.28 -10.09 -8.16
N LYS A 30 -1.12 -10.53 -7.23
CA LYS A 30 -1.22 -11.92 -6.78
C LYS A 30 -2.70 -12.28 -6.59
N ASN A 31 -3.05 -13.49 -6.97
CA ASN A 31 -4.35 -14.10 -6.71
C ASN A 31 -4.13 -15.52 -6.17
N ARG A 32 -4.89 -15.92 -5.15
CA ARG A 32 -4.94 -17.29 -4.66
C ARG A 32 -6.31 -17.65 -4.07
N SER A 33 -6.69 -18.91 -4.25
CA SER A 33 -7.76 -19.53 -3.48
C SER A 33 -7.26 -19.91 -2.09
N VAL A 34 -8.02 -19.60 -1.04
CA VAL A 34 -7.69 -19.91 0.35
C VAL A 34 -8.69 -20.92 0.91
N TYR A 35 -8.18 -22.06 1.38
CA TYR A 35 -8.97 -23.17 1.91
C TYR A 35 -9.10 -23.09 3.43
N LEU A 36 -10.34 -23.14 3.93
CA LEU A 36 -10.67 -23.12 5.35
C LEU A 36 -10.93 -24.54 5.89
N LYS A 37 -10.80 -24.70 7.22
CA LYS A 37 -10.93 -25.99 7.95
C LYS A 37 -12.22 -26.78 7.73
N HIS A 38 -13.23 -26.21 7.07
CA HIS A 38 -14.53 -26.85 6.79
C HIS A 38 -14.84 -26.98 5.28
N GLY A 39 -13.80 -27.01 4.43
CA GLY A 39 -13.97 -27.13 2.97
C GLY A 39 -14.50 -25.86 2.29
N ARG A 40 -14.66 -24.75 3.03
CA ARG A 40 -14.98 -23.45 2.46
C ARG A 40 -13.75 -22.88 1.76
N VAL A 41 -13.96 -22.26 0.61
CA VAL A 41 -12.93 -21.58 -0.18
C VAL A 41 -13.32 -20.13 -0.38
N TYR A 42 -12.35 -19.22 -0.27
CA TYR A 42 -12.52 -17.84 -0.71
C TYR A 42 -11.35 -17.42 -1.59
N GLU A 43 -11.58 -16.45 -2.45
CA GLU A 43 -10.55 -15.88 -3.32
C GLU A 43 -9.92 -14.68 -2.63
N GLU A 44 -8.59 -14.65 -2.63
CA GLU A 44 -7.78 -13.56 -2.10
C GLU A 44 -6.98 -12.93 -3.22
N TYR A 45 -7.22 -11.64 -3.45
CA TYR A 45 -6.45 -10.85 -4.39
C TYR A 45 -5.59 -9.86 -3.62
N SER A 46 -4.34 -9.70 -4.03
CA SER A 46 -3.45 -8.70 -3.44
C SER A 46 -2.56 -8.02 -4.48
N ILE A 47 -2.17 -6.80 -4.14
CA ILE A 47 -1.14 -6.05 -4.85
C ILE A 47 -0.03 -5.68 -3.87
N ASP A 48 1.20 -5.96 -4.27
CA ASP A 48 2.38 -5.44 -3.61
C ASP A 48 2.82 -4.17 -4.34
N LEU A 49 2.92 -3.07 -3.61
CA LEU A 49 3.39 -1.77 -4.09
C LEU A 49 4.74 -1.49 -3.46
N VAL A 50 5.78 -1.33 -4.27
CA VAL A 50 7.15 -1.05 -3.81
C VAL A 50 7.63 0.24 -4.45
N PHE A 51 7.78 1.30 -3.67
CA PHE A 51 8.17 2.62 -4.17
C PHE A 51 9.61 2.94 -3.81
N SER A 52 10.36 3.49 -4.77
CA SER A 52 11.70 4.02 -4.58
C SER A 52 11.60 5.52 -4.35
N ILE A 53 12.00 5.97 -3.16
CA ILE A 53 11.83 7.35 -2.70
C ILE A 53 13.20 7.99 -2.59
N ASP A 54 13.39 9.09 -3.32
CA ASP A 54 14.55 9.97 -3.13
C ASP A 54 14.47 10.61 -1.75
N THR A 55 15.43 10.27 -0.89
CA THR A 55 15.63 10.93 0.39
C THR A 55 16.67 12.04 0.23
N ASP A 56 16.63 13.02 1.14
CA ASP A 56 17.51 14.19 1.09
C ASP A 56 19.01 13.84 1.24
N ASN A 57 19.33 12.60 1.61
CA ASN A 57 20.70 12.10 1.78
C ASN A 57 21.33 11.54 0.49
N TYR A 58 20.80 11.91 -0.69
CA TYR A 58 21.24 11.40 -2.00
C TYR A 58 21.13 9.88 -2.14
N CYS A 59 20.34 9.23 -1.29
CA CYS A 59 20.06 7.81 -1.32
C CYS A 59 18.61 7.58 -1.72
N LYS A 60 18.38 6.52 -2.49
CA LYS A 60 17.03 6.01 -2.74
C LYS A 60 16.69 4.98 -1.69
N GLU A 61 15.65 5.25 -0.91
CA GLU A 61 15.10 4.30 0.03
C GLU A 61 13.82 3.67 -0.52
N THR A 62 13.41 2.54 0.06
CA THR A 62 12.23 1.81 -0.43
C THR A 62 11.16 1.74 0.65
N ILE A 63 9.93 2.07 0.27
CA ILE A 63 8.74 1.83 1.09
C ILE A 63 7.82 0.84 0.37
N ALA A 64 7.36 -0.17 1.10
CA ALA A 64 6.57 -1.27 0.54
C ALA A 64 5.23 -1.45 1.27
N PHE A 65 4.19 -1.71 0.48
CA PHE A 65 2.84 -1.99 0.95
C PHE A 65 2.31 -3.27 0.32
N THR A 66 1.48 -4.01 1.05
CA THR A 66 0.60 -5.04 0.48
C THR A 66 -0.83 -4.63 0.73
N ILE A 67 -1.60 -4.50 -0.34
CA ILE A 67 -3.05 -4.26 -0.29
C ILE A 67 -3.74 -5.56 -0.65
N LYS A 68 -4.64 -6.03 0.21
CA LYS A 68 -5.35 -7.30 0.07
C LYS A 68 -6.85 -7.06 0.13
N VAL A 69 -7.58 -7.75 -0.73
CA VAL A 69 -9.03 -7.88 -0.69
C VAL A 69 -9.38 -9.36 -0.80
N ASN A 70 -10.47 -9.78 -0.18
CA ASN A 70 -10.94 -11.15 -0.34
C ASN A 70 -12.45 -11.21 -0.55
N SER A 71 -12.92 -12.31 -1.12
CA SER A 71 -14.36 -12.49 -1.43
C SER A 71 -15.21 -12.79 -0.20
N PHE A 72 -14.61 -12.96 0.97
CA PHE A 72 -15.31 -13.32 2.20
C PHE A 72 -15.66 -12.11 3.07
N ASN A 73 -14.81 -11.07 3.05
CA ASN A 73 -15.00 -9.86 3.84
C ASN A 73 -15.10 -8.63 2.93
N SER A 74 -16.03 -7.72 3.22
CA SER A 74 -16.17 -6.45 2.49
C SER A 74 -15.13 -5.43 2.97
N LYS A 75 -13.84 -5.80 2.97
CA LYS A 75 -12.75 -5.00 3.51
C LYS A 75 -11.55 -4.95 2.56
N ILE A 76 -10.77 -3.87 2.69
CA ILE A 76 -9.44 -3.73 2.10
C ILE A 76 -8.45 -3.70 3.25
N GLU A 77 -7.50 -4.64 3.25
CA GLU A 77 -6.43 -4.74 4.24
C GLU A 77 -5.16 -4.15 3.64
N VAL A 78 -4.55 -3.19 4.32
CA VAL A 78 -3.30 -2.55 3.89
C VAL A 78 -2.23 -2.83 4.94
N THR A 79 -1.14 -3.45 4.51
CA THR A 79 0.04 -3.72 5.34
C THR A 79 1.19 -2.85 4.88
N LYS A 80 1.81 -2.09 5.79
CA LYS A 80 3.04 -1.33 5.56
C LYS A 80 4.22 -2.13 6.12
N HIS A 81 5.11 -2.63 5.25
CA HIS A 81 6.10 -3.65 5.63
C HIS A 81 7.22 -3.14 6.55
N PHE A 82 7.63 -1.88 6.42
CA PHE A 82 8.74 -1.35 7.23
C PHE A 82 8.40 -1.26 8.73
N THR A 83 7.13 -1.00 9.08
CA THR A 83 6.68 -0.91 10.48
C THR A 83 5.77 -2.07 10.89
N SER A 84 5.45 -2.98 9.98
CA SER A 84 4.42 -4.01 10.14
C SER A 84 3.07 -3.45 10.62
N GLU A 85 2.74 -2.23 10.20
CA GLU A 85 1.46 -1.61 10.54
C GLU A 85 0.37 -2.14 9.62
N HIS A 86 -0.78 -2.47 10.19
CA HIS A 86 -1.93 -3.02 9.49
C HIS A 86 -3.13 -2.08 9.65
N LEU A 87 -3.70 -1.65 8.53
CA LEU A 87 -4.94 -0.88 8.49
C LEU A 87 -6.02 -1.59 7.69
N ILE A 88 -7.26 -1.37 8.12
CA ILE A 88 -8.45 -1.98 7.51
C ILE A 88 -9.38 -0.87 7.06
N PHE A 89 -9.75 -0.91 5.78
CA PHE A 89 -10.69 0.01 5.17
C PHE A 89 -11.95 -0.73 4.70
N SER A 90 -13.04 0.01 4.52
CA SER A 90 -14.22 -0.50 3.82
C SER A 90 -13.89 -0.74 2.35
N ILE A 91 -14.51 -1.76 1.74
CA ILE A 91 -14.30 -2.12 0.34
C ILE A 91 -14.66 -1.01 -0.66
N ASN A 92 -15.53 -0.07 -0.26
CA ASN A 92 -15.93 1.07 -1.08
C ASN A 92 -15.04 2.31 -0.90
N SER A 93 -13.98 2.21 -0.09
CA SER A 93 -13.15 3.35 0.31
C SER A 93 -11.80 3.38 -0.39
N ILE A 94 -11.78 3.14 -1.71
CA ILE A 94 -10.56 3.13 -2.55
C ILE A 94 -9.76 4.43 -2.38
N ASP A 95 -10.44 5.59 -2.43
CA ASP A 95 -9.78 6.88 -2.26
C ASP A 95 -9.11 7.06 -0.90
N CYS A 96 -9.68 6.49 0.16
CA CYS A 96 -9.07 6.52 1.49
C CYS A 96 -7.80 5.67 1.54
N VAL A 97 -7.80 4.51 0.89
CA VAL A 97 -6.62 3.64 0.76
C VAL A 97 -5.50 4.36 0.00
N VAL A 98 -5.84 4.99 -1.12
CA VAL A 98 -4.89 5.80 -1.91
C VAL A 98 -4.32 6.92 -1.07
N LEU A 99 -5.17 7.67 -0.37
CA LEU A 99 -4.75 8.80 0.46
C LEU A 99 -3.81 8.34 1.57
N TYR A 100 -4.12 7.23 2.23
CA TYR A 100 -3.25 6.63 3.24
C TYR A 100 -1.86 6.30 2.68
N VAL A 101 -1.79 5.53 1.58
CA VAL A 101 -0.50 5.14 0.98
C VAL A 101 0.32 6.36 0.56
N VAL A 102 -0.31 7.36 -0.08
CA VAL A 102 0.35 8.60 -0.49
C VAL A 102 0.89 9.36 0.71
N ASN A 103 0.10 9.49 1.78
CA ASN A 103 0.53 10.19 3.00
C ASN A 103 1.71 9.47 3.65
N GLU A 104 1.71 8.14 3.69
CA GLU A 104 2.82 7.37 4.23
C GLU A 104 4.11 7.55 3.41
N ILE A 105 4.01 7.59 2.08
CA ILE A 105 5.17 7.90 1.21
C ILE A 105 5.72 9.31 1.49
N ILE A 106 4.83 10.30 1.60
CA ILE A 106 5.22 11.69 1.89
C ILE A 106 5.87 11.81 3.28
N ASN A 107 5.28 11.17 4.29
CA ASN A 107 5.80 11.13 5.65
C ASN A 107 7.18 10.46 5.69
N PHE A 108 7.34 9.35 4.97
CA PHE A 108 8.61 8.67 4.83
C PHE A 108 9.69 9.58 4.22
N LYS A 109 9.38 10.26 3.11
CA LYS A 109 10.28 11.25 2.50
C LYS A 109 10.67 12.40 3.44
N ASN A 110 9.73 12.87 4.25
CA ASN A 110 9.92 14.01 5.13
C ASN A 110 10.53 13.67 6.49
N ARG A 111 10.55 12.39 6.90
CA ARG A 111 11.16 11.95 8.15
C ARG A 111 12.67 12.26 8.15
N ASP A 112 13.34 12.04 7.03
CA ASP A 112 14.78 12.30 6.92
C ASP A 112 15.12 13.79 6.91
N LYS A 113 14.24 14.63 6.32
CA LYS A 113 14.38 16.09 6.38
C LYS A 113 14.46 16.61 7.81
N GLN A 114 13.61 16.08 8.69
CA GLN A 114 13.59 16.50 10.08
C GLN A 114 14.87 16.06 10.80
N ILE A 115 15.32 14.82 10.62
CA ILE A 115 16.56 14.30 11.23
C ILE A 115 17.78 15.11 10.77
N THR A 116 17.91 15.41 9.47
CA THR A 116 19.03 16.20 8.94
C THR A 116 19.02 17.64 9.48
N ASN A 117 17.85 18.24 9.67
CA ASN A 117 17.73 19.57 10.27
C ASN A 117 18.07 19.57 11.77
N TYR A 118 17.66 18.54 12.52
CA TYR A 118 18.05 18.38 13.92
C TYR A 118 19.57 18.22 14.06
N LEU A 119 20.21 17.39 13.23
CA LEU A 119 21.66 17.19 13.27
C LEU A 119 22.46 18.44 12.90
N LYS A 120 21.95 19.28 11.98
CA LYS A 120 22.56 20.58 11.67
C LYS A 120 22.41 21.56 12.83
N ALA A 121 21.22 21.69 13.41
CA ALA A 121 20.95 22.58 14.53
C ALA A 121 21.62 22.16 15.86
N SER A 122 22.11 20.91 15.95
CA SER A 122 22.83 20.40 17.13
C SER A 122 24.36 20.59 17.04
N ASN A 123 24.86 21.00 15.87
CA ASN A 123 26.29 21.21 15.59
C ASN A 123 26.65 22.71 15.44
N ASP A 124 25.68 23.61 15.63
CA ASP A 124 25.84 25.06 15.77
C ASP A 124 25.65 25.46 17.25
#